data_AF-A0A6C0KX38-F1
#
_entry.id   AF-A0A6C0KX38-F1
#
_cell.length_a   1.000
_cell.length_b   1.000
_cell.length_c   1.000
_cell.angle_alpha   90.00
_cell.angle_beta   90.00
_cell.angle_gamma   90.00
#
_symmetry.space_group_name_H-M   'P 1'
#
loop_
_entity.id
_entity.type
_entity.pdbx_description
1 polymer ?
#
loop_
_entity_poly.entity_id
_entity_poly.type
_entity_poly.pdbx_seq_one_letter_code
_entity_poly.pdbx_strand_id
1 'polypeptide(L)'
;MSIQKDTSMSEYQNINENDSIITKNALEYFKLEKHNNIKKDFVKKNKIVMDPQDVLNNLCFVVENTNNIMLDYRYFKCFVQKEHWDNVFNYFYKTIETVLQNHNTFNVHVYIKSLSMMDIDKCYSFIGKISQIMKDAFPDKLGSCYIYQASFIFSQLIKIISKFVDKKTKEKIKLIEE
;
A
#
# COMPACT_ATOMS: atom_id res chain seq x y z
N MET A 1 -27.96 24.58 26.97
CA MET A 1 -26.54 24.47 26.58
C MET A 1 -26.44 23.24 25.69
N SER A 2 -26.62 23.42 24.38
CA SER A 2 -26.66 22.35 23.40
C SER A 2 -25.26 22.10 22.89
N ILE A 3 -24.76 20.88 23.04
CA ILE A 3 -23.48 20.46 22.46
C ILE A 3 -23.78 19.90 21.07
N GLN A 4 -23.39 20.65 20.04
CA GLN A 4 -23.18 20.13 18.69
C GLN A 4 -22.17 18.98 18.79
N LYS A 5 -22.56 17.78 18.36
CA LYS A 5 -21.60 16.72 18.04
C LYS A 5 -21.27 16.82 16.55
N ASP A 6 -20.03 17.22 16.34
CA ASP A 6 -19.39 17.43 15.05
C ASP A 6 -19.45 16.22 14.12
N THR A 7 -19.71 16.57 12.88
CA THR A 7 -19.66 15.80 11.65
C THR A 7 -18.29 15.14 11.45
N SER A 8 -18.21 13.81 11.60
CA SER A 8 -17.04 13.02 11.16
C SER A 8 -17.44 11.66 10.58
N MET A 9 -18.33 11.66 9.59
CA MET A 9 -18.68 10.49 8.78
C MET A 9 -19.11 10.97 7.39
N SER A 10 -18.19 11.15 6.43
CA SER A 10 -18.62 11.42 5.04
C SER A 10 -17.59 11.11 3.93
N GLU A 11 -16.56 10.30 4.15
CA GLU A 11 -15.53 10.05 3.10
C GLU A 11 -15.37 8.58 2.69
N TYR A 12 -16.34 7.71 2.99
CA TYR A 12 -16.39 6.35 2.44
C TYR A 12 -17.06 6.37 1.07
N GLN A 13 -16.26 6.15 0.03
CA GLN A 13 -16.78 6.10 -1.33
C GLN A 13 -17.43 4.74 -1.59
N ASN A 14 -18.61 4.77 -2.22
CA ASN A 14 -19.32 3.59 -2.68
C ASN A 14 -18.47 2.85 -3.74
N ILE A 15 -18.09 1.61 -3.43
CA ILE A 15 -17.26 0.76 -4.29
C ILE A 15 -18.20 0.05 -5.28
N ASN A 16 -17.86 0.01 -6.58
CA ASN A 16 -18.67 -0.76 -7.56
C ASN A 16 -18.58 -2.28 -7.29
N GLU A 17 -19.49 -3.09 -7.85
CA GLU A 17 -19.58 -4.53 -7.54
C GLU A 17 -18.31 -5.33 -7.86
N ASN A 18 -17.60 -5.02 -8.95
CA ASN A 18 -16.35 -5.71 -9.31
C ASN A 18 -15.20 -5.31 -8.37
N ASP A 19 -15.08 -4.02 -8.05
CA ASP A 19 -14.13 -3.53 -7.06
C ASP A 19 -14.44 -4.12 -5.67
N SER A 20 -15.71 -4.41 -5.36
CA SER A 20 -16.14 -5.03 -4.10
C SER A 20 -15.63 -6.47 -3.96
N ILE A 21 -15.70 -7.29 -5.01
CA ILE A 21 -15.17 -8.67 -5.00
C ILE A 21 -13.65 -8.66 -4.79
N ILE A 22 -12.91 -7.84 -5.54
CA ILE A 22 -11.45 -7.76 -5.41
C ILE A 22 -11.06 -7.22 -4.02
N THR A 23 -11.79 -6.22 -3.51
CA THR A 23 -11.57 -5.68 -2.18
C THR A 23 -11.79 -6.72 -1.09
N LYS A 24 -12.83 -7.56 -1.23
CA LYS A 24 -13.08 -8.68 -0.32
C LYS A 24 -11.96 -9.72 -0.37
N ASN A 25 -11.53 -10.12 -1.56
CA ASN A 25 -10.43 -11.07 -1.74
C ASN A 25 -9.12 -10.52 -1.16
N ALA A 26 -8.86 -9.22 -1.33
CA ALA A 26 -7.71 -8.55 -0.72
C ALA A 26 -7.78 -8.58 0.82
N LEU A 27 -8.95 -8.28 1.41
CA LEU A 27 -9.16 -8.37 2.85
C LEU A 27 -8.93 -9.79 3.38
N GLU A 28 -9.44 -10.81 2.69
CA GLU A 28 -9.23 -12.21 3.05
C GLU A 28 -7.74 -12.59 3.01
N TYR A 29 -7.02 -12.19 1.95
CA TYR A 29 -5.58 -12.36 1.86
C TYR A 29 -4.84 -11.73 3.05
N PHE A 30 -5.14 -10.45 3.36
CA PHE A 30 -4.44 -9.75 4.43
C PHE A 30 -4.71 -10.30 5.83
N LYS A 31 -5.85 -10.96 6.04
CA LYS A 31 -6.24 -11.59 7.32
C LYS A 31 -5.54 -12.92 7.59
N LEU A 32 -4.83 -13.52 6.63
CA LEU A 32 -4.15 -14.80 6.85
C LEU A 32 -3.09 -14.68 7.97
N GLU A 33 -3.19 -15.55 8.98
CA GLU A 33 -2.34 -15.60 10.18
C GLU A 33 -0.83 -15.60 9.88
N LYS A 34 -0.43 -16.25 8.78
CA LYS A 34 0.98 -16.33 8.34
C LYS A 34 1.66 -14.96 8.21
N HIS A 35 0.89 -13.91 7.98
CA HIS A 35 1.41 -12.57 7.80
C HIS A 35 1.61 -11.79 9.12
N ASN A 36 1.13 -12.27 10.26
CA ASN A 36 1.23 -11.53 11.53
C ASN A 36 2.59 -11.72 12.25
N ASN A 37 3.38 -12.74 11.88
CA ASN A 37 4.65 -13.08 12.55
C ASN A 37 5.91 -12.82 11.69
N ILE A 38 5.78 -12.18 10.53
CA ILE A 38 6.84 -11.98 9.52
C ILE A 38 8.17 -11.48 10.10
N LYS A 39 8.16 -10.49 10.99
CA LYS A 39 9.41 -9.93 11.56
C LYS A 39 10.16 -10.94 12.44
N LYS A 40 9.42 -11.75 13.22
CA LYS A 40 9.99 -12.79 14.08
C LYS A 40 10.55 -13.94 13.25
N ASP A 41 9.94 -14.19 12.09
CA ASP A 41 10.37 -15.23 11.16
C ASP A 41 11.55 -14.75 10.31
N PHE A 42 11.57 -13.48 9.86
CA PHE A 42 12.69 -12.91 9.12
C PHE A 42 13.99 -12.85 9.96
N VAL A 43 13.87 -12.53 11.26
CA VAL A 43 15.01 -12.45 12.18
C VAL A 43 14.77 -13.34 13.39
N LYS A 44 15.15 -14.62 13.27
CA LYS A 44 15.22 -15.54 14.40
C LYS A 44 16.69 -15.74 14.77
N LYS A 45 17.09 -15.27 15.97
CA LYS A 45 18.41 -15.50 16.61
C LYS A 45 19.57 -15.74 15.61
N ASN A 46 20.01 -14.70 14.92
CA ASN A 46 21.21 -14.68 14.07
C ASN A 46 21.19 -15.58 12.80
N LYS A 47 20.01 -16.04 12.34
CA LYS A 47 19.85 -16.61 11.00
C LYS A 47 18.74 -15.88 10.25
N ILE A 48 19.04 -15.41 9.04
CA ILE A 48 18.03 -14.98 8.07
C ILE A 48 17.29 -16.26 7.65
N VAL A 49 16.00 -16.36 7.95
CA VAL A 49 15.21 -17.58 7.69
C VAL A 49 14.45 -17.49 6.35
N MET A 50 14.27 -16.29 5.80
CA MET A 50 13.60 -16.09 4.50
C MET A 50 14.56 -15.54 3.46
N ASP A 51 14.46 -16.08 2.25
CA ASP A 51 15.13 -15.54 1.08
C ASP A 51 14.60 -14.13 0.75
N PRO A 52 15.47 -13.15 0.43
CA PRO A 52 15.03 -11.80 0.09
C PRO A 52 14.01 -11.74 -1.05
N GLN A 53 14.07 -12.65 -2.03
CA GLN A 53 13.10 -12.69 -3.12
C GLN A 53 11.73 -13.12 -2.62
N ASP A 54 11.66 -14.08 -1.68
CA ASP A 54 10.39 -14.47 -1.06
C ASP A 54 9.74 -13.30 -0.31
N VAL A 55 10.54 -12.48 0.37
CA VAL A 55 10.04 -11.28 1.04
C VAL A 55 9.53 -10.26 0.04
N LEU A 56 10.22 -10.07 -1.10
CA LEU A 56 9.74 -9.19 -2.18
C LEU A 56 8.44 -9.70 -2.81
N ASN A 57 8.34 -11.01 -3.07
CA ASN A 57 7.16 -11.66 -3.63
C ASN A 57 5.92 -11.50 -2.73
N ASN A 58 6.12 -11.51 -1.41
CA ASN A 58 5.03 -11.27 -0.46
C ASN A 58 4.80 -9.77 -0.16
N LEU A 59 5.82 -8.93 -0.35
CA LEU A 59 5.70 -7.48 -0.24
C LEU A 59 4.81 -6.94 -1.35
N CYS A 60 5.02 -7.37 -2.59
CA CYS A 60 4.26 -6.87 -3.73
C CYS A 60 4.13 -7.90 -4.86
N PHE A 61 2.91 -8.06 -5.36
CA PHE A 61 2.63 -9.00 -6.44
C PHE A 61 1.39 -8.58 -7.25
N VAL A 62 1.33 -9.09 -8.48
CA VAL A 62 0.18 -8.92 -9.36
C VAL A 62 -0.84 -10.01 -9.06
N VAL A 63 -2.11 -9.64 -8.92
CA VAL A 63 -3.21 -10.62 -8.87
C VAL A 63 -3.43 -11.16 -10.27
N GLU A 64 -3.32 -12.48 -10.42
CA GLU A 64 -3.36 -13.18 -11.69
C GLU A 64 -4.54 -12.78 -12.58
N ASN A 65 -4.28 -12.55 -13.86
CA ASN A 65 -5.28 -12.15 -14.88
C ASN A 65 -6.02 -10.85 -14.55
N THR A 66 -5.44 -9.97 -13.73
CA THR A 66 -6.01 -8.65 -13.43
C THR A 66 -4.94 -7.55 -13.48
N ASN A 67 -5.39 -6.31 -13.42
CA ASN A 67 -4.52 -5.14 -13.28
C ASN A 67 -4.29 -4.71 -11.82
N ASN A 68 -4.56 -5.59 -10.85
CA ASN A 68 -4.47 -5.27 -9.42
C ASN A 68 -3.12 -5.71 -8.85
N ILE A 69 -2.47 -4.80 -8.14
CA ILE A 69 -1.22 -5.02 -7.43
C ILE A 69 -1.53 -5.05 -5.93
N MET A 70 -1.12 -6.11 -5.25
CA MET A 70 -1.19 -6.19 -3.79
C MET A 70 0.12 -5.69 -3.20
N LEU A 71 0.05 -4.85 -2.16
CA LEU A 71 1.20 -4.35 -1.43
C LEU A 71 0.98 -4.52 0.07
N ASP A 72 1.84 -5.31 0.73
CA ASP A 72 1.75 -5.59 2.17
C ASP A 72 2.91 -4.95 2.94
N TYR A 73 2.60 -3.86 3.64
CA TYR A 73 3.57 -3.10 4.43
C TYR A 73 4.26 -3.93 5.52
N ARG A 74 3.66 -5.04 5.98
CA ARG A 74 4.28 -5.88 7.02
C ARG A 74 5.62 -6.47 6.55
N TYR A 75 5.73 -6.83 5.27
CA TYR A 75 6.97 -7.30 4.65
C TYR A 75 7.95 -6.15 4.37
N PHE A 76 7.45 -4.94 4.12
CA PHE A 76 8.31 -3.77 3.91
C PHE A 76 9.20 -3.50 5.13
N LYS A 77 8.72 -3.85 6.33
CA LYS A 77 9.49 -3.70 7.56
C LYS A 77 10.80 -4.50 7.60
N CYS A 78 10.97 -5.48 6.71
CA CYS A 78 12.22 -6.23 6.54
C CYS A 78 13.28 -5.44 5.74
N PHE A 79 12.86 -4.44 4.96
CA PHE A 79 13.71 -3.62 4.08
C PHE A 79 13.87 -2.17 4.56
N VAL A 80 13.69 -1.92 5.87
CA VAL A 80 13.79 -0.56 6.45
C VAL A 80 15.19 0.02 6.31
N GLN A 81 16.21 -0.83 6.12
CA GLN A 81 17.58 -0.38 5.86
C GLN A 81 17.71 0.14 4.42
N LYS A 82 18.29 1.35 4.29
CA LYS A 82 18.41 2.08 3.02
C LYS A 82 19.13 1.29 1.92
N GLU A 83 20.07 0.43 2.31
CA GLU A 83 20.89 -0.39 1.41
C GLU A 83 20.08 -1.34 0.52
N HIS A 84 18.84 -1.66 0.91
CA HIS A 84 17.97 -2.54 0.13
C HIS A 84 16.92 -1.80 -0.69
N TRP A 85 16.82 -0.47 -0.57
CA TRP A 85 15.74 0.29 -1.19
C TRP A 85 15.77 0.25 -2.71
N ASP A 86 16.95 0.27 -3.33
CA ASP A 86 17.06 0.19 -4.79
C ASP A 86 16.52 -1.14 -5.34
N ASN A 87 16.71 -2.24 -4.62
CA ASN A 87 16.12 -3.53 -4.98
C ASN A 87 14.59 -3.49 -4.88
N VAL A 88 14.05 -2.87 -3.81
CA VAL A 88 12.61 -2.70 -3.64
C VAL A 88 12.01 -1.79 -4.72
N PHE A 89 12.67 -0.68 -5.06
CA PHE A 89 12.22 0.23 -6.12
C PHE A 89 12.20 -0.47 -7.47
N ASN A 90 13.28 -1.18 -7.83
CA ASN A 90 13.36 -1.92 -9.09
C ASN A 90 12.30 -3.02 -9.15
N TYR A 91 12.04 -3.69 -8.03
CA TYR A 91 11.00 -4.70 -7.95
C TYR A 91 9.60 -4.09 -8.18
N PHE A 92 9.24 -3.01 -7.49
CA PHE A 92 7.97 -2.29 -7.74
C PHE A 92 7.84 -1.81 -9.18
N TYR A 93 8.91 -1.23 -9.73
CA TYR A 93 8.93 -0.76 -11.11
C TYR A 93 8.61 -1.90 -12.10
N LYS A 94 9.27 -3.05 -11.95
CA LYS A 94 9.02 -4.24 -12.79
C LYS A 94 7.62 -4.81 -12.60
N THR A 95 7.11 -4.84 -11.37
CA THR A 95 5.73 -5.28 -11.10
C THR A 95 4.72 -4.41 -11.85
N ILE A 96 4.89 -3.09 -11.82
CA ILE A 96 4.01 -2.16 -12.54
C ILE A 96 4.15 -2.33 -14.05
N GLU A 97 5.38 -2.42 -14.58
CA GLU A 97 5.60 -2.67 -16.01
C GLU A 97 4.92 -3.96 -16.47
N THR A 98 4.96 -5.01 -15.67
CA THR A 98 4.34 -6.31 -15.99
C THR A 98 2.83 -6.18 -16.15
N VAL A 99 2.18 -5.40 -15.28
CA VAL A 99 0.74 -5.10 -15.42
C VAL A 99 0.49 -4.27 -16.66
N LEU A 100 1.32 -3.25 -16.91
CA LEU A 100 1.14 -2.30 -18.01
C LEU A 100 1.45 -2.88 -19.40
N GLN A 101 2.10 -4.05 -19.49
CA GLN A 101 2.24 -4.79 -20.74
C GLN A 101 0.89 -5.28 -21.28
N ASN A 102 -0.07 -5.56 -20.39
CA ASN A 102 -1.36 -6.16 -20.75
C ASN A 102 -2.56 -5.25 -20.44
N HIS A 103 -2.33 -4.17 -19.68
CA HIS A 103 -3.40 -3.28 -19.22
C HIS A 103 -2.98 -1.80 -19.36
N ASN A 104 -3.94 -0.92 -19.64
CA ASN A 104 -3.66 0.51 -19.79
C ASN A 104 -3.41 1.23 -18.46
N THR A 105 -3.94 0.68 -17.37
CA THR A 105 -3.88 1.22 -16.01
C THR A 105 -3.73 0.07 -15.01
N PHE A 106 -3.25 0.39 -13.80
CA PHE A 106 -3.16 -0.56 -12.70
C PHE A 106 -3.84 -0.01 -11.45
N ASN A 107 -4.35 -0.92 -10.63
CA ASN A 107 -4.86 -0.61 -9.29
C ASN A 107 -3.88 -1.11 -8.24
N VAL A 108 -3.81 -0.44 -7.09
CA VAL A 108 -2.96 -0.87 -5.98
C VAL A 108 -3.81 -1.08 -4.73
N HIS A 109 -3.57 -2.18 -4.04
CA HIS A 109 -4.21 -2.55 -2.78
C HIS A 109 -3.13 -2.57 -1.70
N VAL A 110 -3.11 -1.55 -0.86
CA VAL A 110 -2.07 -1.31 0.14
C VAL A 110 -2.58 -1.68 1.52
N TYR A 111 -1.99 -2.69 2.14
CA TYR A 111 -2.22 -3.02 3.53
C TYR A 111 -1.19 -2.36 4.42
N ILE A 112 -1.65 -1.51 5.34
CA ILE A 112 -0.76 -0.68 6.18
C ILE A 112 -0.93 -0.92 7.68
N LYS A 113 -1.48 -2.08 8.07
CA LYS A 113 -1.63 -2.42 9.49
C LYS A 113 -0.29 -2.30 10.22
N SER A 114 -0.35 -1.67 11.39
CA SER A 114 0.82 -1.43 12.24
C SER A 114 1.87 -0.47 11.66
N LEU A 115 1.53 0.37 10.68
CA LEU A 115 2.34 1.53 10.31
C LEU A 115 2.30 2.57 11.45
N SER A 116 3.45 2.84 12.05
CA SER A 116 3.61 3.83 13.12
C SER A 116 4.15 5.17 12.59
N MET A 117 4.06 6.25 13.38
CA MET A 117 4.67 7.53 13.01
C MET A 117 6.19 7.41 12.81
N MET A 118 6.89 6.64 13.65
CA MET A 118 8.32 6.38 13.49
C MET A 118 8.64 5.67 12.17
N ASP A 119 7.74 4.80 11.70
CA ASP A 119 7.92 4.16 10.41
C ASP A 119 7.74 5.16 9.26
N ILE A 120 6.77 6.08 9.36
CA ILE A 120 6.55 7.14 8.37
C ILE A 120 7.79 8.02 8.25
N ASP A 121 8.37 8.45 9.37
CA ASP A 121 9.59 9.28 9.37
C ASP A 121 10.77 8.56 8.69
N LYS A 122 10.96 7.26 8.98
CA LYS A 122 12.01 6.45 8.34
C LYS A 122 11.78 6.26 6.85
N CYS A 123 10.52 6.08 6.45
CA CYS A 123 10.13 5.80 5.08
C CYS A 123 9.89 7.07 4.26
N TYR A 124 9.95 8.27 4.85
CA TYR A 124 9.58 9.52 4.17
C TYR A 124 10.36 9.72 2.86
N SER A 125 11.67 9.51 2.88
CA SER A 125 12.52 9.59 1.68
C SER A 125 12.24 8.47 0.67
N PHE A 126 11.88 7.27 1.15
CA PHE A 126 11.44 6.17 0.29
C PHE A 126 10.12 6.53 -0.42
N ILE A 127 9.14 7.04 0.33
CA ILE A 127 7.85 7.50 -0.18
C ILE A 127 8.06 8.61 -1.23
N GLY A 128 8.93 9.59 -0.95
CA GLY A 128 9.27 10.63 -1.91
C GLY A 128 9.85 10.07 -3.22
N LYS A 129 10.82 9.15 -3.14
CA LYS A 129 11.46 8.55 -4.33
C LYS A 129 10.47 7.69 -5.14
N ILE A 130 9.62 6.88 -4.49
CA ILE A 130 8.60 6.10 -5.22
C ILE A 130 7.55 7.04 -5.83
N SER A 131 7.11 8.10 -5.15
CA SER A 131 6.19 9.08 -5.72
C SER A 131 6.77 9.76 -6.96
N GLN A 132 8.06 10.08 -6.95
CA GLN A 132 8.75 10.63 -8.12
C GLN A 132 8.82 9.62 -9.27
N ILE A 133 9.21 8.36 -9.00
CA ILE A 133 9.22 7.28 -10.01
C ILE A 133 7.82 7.10 -10.63
N MET A 134 6.77 7.09 -9.81
CA MET A 134 5.38 6.94 -10.28
C MET A 134 4.96 8.10 -11.18
N LYS A 135 5.37 9.32 -10.85
CA LYS A 135 5.08 10.51 -11.64
C LYS A 135 5.82 10.52 -12.98
N ASP A 136 7.08 10.12 -12.98
CA ASP A 136 7.95 10.22 -14.16
C ASP A 136 7.77 9.04 -15.12
N ALA A 137 7.76 7.81 -14.59
CA ALA A 137 7.70 6.60 -15.40
C ALA A 137 6.27 6.15 -15.72
N PHE A 138 5.31 6.43 -14.83
CA PHE A 138 3.93 5.93 -14.94
C PHE A 138 2.87 7.05 -14.88
N PRO A 139 3.04 8.16 -15.63
CA PRO A 139 2.10 9.28 -15.59
C PRO A 139 0.70 8.81 -16.00
N ASP A 140 -0.30 9.19 -15.20
CA ASP A 140 -1.71 8.87 -15.40
C ASP A 140 -2.07 7.36 -15.47
N LYS A 141 -1.15 6.45 -15.11
CA LYS A 141 -1.38 5.00 -15.17
C LYS A 141 -2.06 4.41 -13.95
N LEU A 142 -2.03 5.10 -12.81
CA LEU A 142 -2.75 4.67 -11.61
C LEU A 142 -4.26 4.77 -11.83
N GLY A 143 -4.99 3.68 -11.68
CA GLY A 143 -6.44 3.60 -11.69
C GLY A 143 -7.02 3.97 -10.32
N SER A 144 -6.91 3.07 -9.35
CA SER A 144 -7.30 3.27 -7.95
C SER A 144 -6.23 2.79 -6.97
N CYS A 145 -6.14 3.41 -5.80
CA CYS A 145 -5.31 3.04 -4.68
C CYS A 145 -6.20 2.76 -3.46
N TYR A 146 -6.39 1.49 -3.14
CA TYR A 146 -7.18 1.01 -2.02
C TYR A 146 -6.27 0.84 -0.80
N ILE A 147 -6.60 1.48 0.32
CA ILE A 147 -5.79 1.44 1.53
C ILE A 147 -6.57 0.74 2.63
N TYR A 148 -5.99 -0.35 3.14
CA TYR A 148 -6.59 -1.24 4.12
C TYR A 148 -5.92 -1.07 5.49
N GLN A 149 -6.71 -1.16 6.56
CA GLN A 149 -6.21 -1.11 7.94
C GLN A 149 -5.43 0.18 8.24
N ALA A 150 -5.88 1.30 7.67
CA ALA A 150 -5.36 2.61 8.01
C ALA A 150 -5.64 2.90 9.48
N SER A 151 -4.59 3.14 10.27
CA SER A 151 -4.79 3.64 11.64
C SER A 151 -5.45 5.01 11.58
N PHE A 152 -6.21 5.36 12.61
CA PHE A 152 -6.85 6.68 12.71
C PHE A 152 -5.87 7.84 12.44
N ILE A 153 -4.64 7.71 12.95
CA ILE A 153 -3.56 8.69 12.76
C ILE A 153 -3.13 8.76 11.29
N PHE A 154 -3.05 7.63 10.58
CA PHE A 154 -2.70 7.61 9.18
C PHE A 154 -3.79 8.25 8.30
N SER A 155 -5.07 8.04 8.63
CA SER A 155 -6.18 8.71 7.95
C SER A 155 -6.08 10.23 8.07
N GLN A 156 -5.60 10.76 9.20
CA GLN A 156 -5.32 12.18 9.36
C GLN A 156 -4.09 12.63 8.55
N LEU A 157 -3.06 11.79 8.45
CA LEU A 157 -1.85 12.09 7.69
C LEU A 157 -2.12 12.13 6.17
N ILE A 158 -2.95 11.22 5.65
CA ILE A 158 -3.45 11.29 4.27
C ILE A 158 -4.26 12.57 4.03
N LYS A 159 -5.06 13.03 4.98
CA LYS A 159 -5.78 14.31 4.84
C LYS A 159 -4.84 15.52 4.74
N ILE A 160 -3.67 15.44 5.35
CA ILE A 160 -2.64 16.48 5.23
C ILE A 160 -1.93 16.35 3.88
N ILE A 161 -1.46 15.15 3.52
CA ILE A 161 -0.77 14.88 2.24
C ILE A 161 -1.68 15.21 1.06
N SER A 162 -2.97 14.88 1.16
CA SER A 162 -3.92 15.16 0.10
C SER A 162 -3.95 16.65 -0.23
N LYS A 163 -3.77 17.58 0.72
CA LYS A 163 -3.72 19.02 0.38
C LYS A 163 -2.65 19.39 -0.64
N PHE A 164 -1.61 18.57 -0.79
CA PHE A 164 -0.50 18.77 -1.73
C PHE A 164 -0.62 17.93 -3.02
N VAL A 165 -1.63 17.07 -3.08
CA VAL A 165 -1.91 16.18 -4.22
C VAL A 165 -3.03 16.79 -5.07
N ASP A 166 -2.95 16.66 -6.39
CA ASP A 166 -3.99 17.16 -7.29
C ASP A 166 -5.33 16.41 -7.09
N LYS A 167 -6.43 17.07 -7.45
CA LYS A 167 -7.78 16.52 -7.22
C LYS A 167 -7.98 15.16 -7.89
N LYS A 168 -7.47 14.98 -9.12
CA LYS A 168 -7.60 13.74 -9.88
C LYS A 168 -6.88 12.59 -9.19
N THR A 169 -5.72 12.82 -8.60
CA THR A 169 -5.01 11.80 -7.83
C THR A 169 -5.68 11.49 -6.49
N LYS A 170 -6.28 12.48 -5.82
CA LYS A 170 -7.06 12.23 -4.58
C LYS A 170 -8.24 11.31 -4.80
N GLU A 171 -8.98 11.51 -5.89
CA GLU A 171 -10.18 10.72 -6.21
C GLU A 171 -9.86 9.23 -6.45
N LYS A 172 -8.59 8.89 -6.69
CA LYS A 172 -8.12 7.51 -6.85
C LYS A 172 -7.84 6.84 -5.51
N ILE A 173 -7.67 7.59 -4.42
CA ILE A 173 -7.33 7.02 -3.11
C ILE A 173 -8.61 6.68 -2.35
N LYS A 174 -8.78 5.40 -2.03
CA LYS A 174 -9.97 4.85 -1.36
C LYS A 174 -9.54 4.19 -0.05
N LEU A 175 -10.03 4.71 1.08
CA LEU A 175 -9.84 4.07 2.38
C LEU A 175 -10.89 2.96 2.54
N ILE A 176 -10.46 1.76 2.94
CA ILE A 176 -11.32 0.59 3.11
C ILE A 176 -11.47 0.30 4.60
N GLU A 177 -12.72 0.38 5.08
CA GLU A 177 -13.09 -0.04 6.43
C GLU A 177 -13.22 -1.56 6.52
N GLU A 178 -13.12 -2.06 7.75
CA GLU A 178 -13.24 -3.48 8.07
C GLU A 178 -14.68 -3.89 8.33
#